data_AF-A0A1G9W8B6-F1
#
_entry.id   AF-A0A1G9W8B6-F1
#
_cell.length_a   1.000
_cell.length_b   1.000
_cell.length_c   1.000
_cell.angle_alpha   90.00
_cell.angle_beta   90.00
_cell.angle_gamma   90.00
#
_symmetry.space_group_name_H-M   'P 1'
#
loop_
_entity.id
_entity.type
_entity.pdbx_description
1 polymer ?
#
loop_
_entity_poly.entity_id
_entity_poly.type
_entity_poly.pdbx_seq_one_letter_code
_entity_poly.pdbx_strand_id
1 'polypeptide(L)'
;MCPNSRQLVNLYAETIGGWSRPLILTAAFVPMFSTTLTCVDGYPRALAACCSLIGDLPPKRFRQIQNLWTILAVCSASLVVLFFVQNLVQLLTFAAIISFMTSPILAYINYRVMCGANVPAAQRPGPILKTLSWLGLAFFTLMAAGFLFATFVHRG
;
A
#
# COMPACT_ATOMS: atom_id res chain seq x y z
N MET A 1 12.60 7.75 -19.17
CA MET A 1 12.71 8.50 -17.89
C MET A 1 12.13 9.90 -18.10
N CYS A 2 11.05 10.26 -17.41
CA CYS A 2 10.35 11.53 -17.62
C CYS A 2 11.22 12.75 -17.23
N PRO A 3 11.16 13.88 -17.97
CA PRO A 3 11.97 15.09 -17.73
C PRO A 3 11.86 15.70 -16.33
N ASN A 4 10.75 15.46 -15.62
CA ASN A 4 10.36 16.19 -14.42
C ASN A 4 11.13 15.81 -13.14
N SER A 5 11.63 14.57 -13.02
CA SER A 5 12.31 14.11 -11.80
C SER A 5 13.71 14.69 -11.65
N ARG A 6 14.42 14.94 -12.75
CA ARG A 6 15.68 15.70 -12.72
C ARG A 6 15.45 17.16 -12.32
N GLN A 7 14.33 17.73 -12.75
CA GLN A 7 14.02 19.15 -12.50
C GLN A 7 13.75 19.42 -11.03
N LEU A 8 13.03 18.53 -10.34
CA LEU A 8 12.82 18.62 -8.89
C LEU A 8 14.11 18.45 -8.11
N VAL A 9 14.92 17.43 -8.44
CA VAL A 9 16.21 17.21 -7.76
C VAL A 9 17.17 18.38 -8.00
N ASN A 10 17.15 18.97 -9.20
CA ASN A 10 17.95 20.16 -9.51
C ASN A 10 17.44 21.39 -8.73
N LEU A 11 16.13 21.62 -8.65
CA LEU A 11 15.54 22.70 -7.86
C LEU A 11 15.93 22.62 -6.39
N TYR A 12 15.76 21.45 -5.75
CA TYR A 12 16.13 21.28 -4.35
C TYR A 12 17.64 21.42 -4.13
N ALA A 13 18.45 20.92 -5.07
CA ALA A 13 19.91 21.05 -5.01
C ALA A 13 20.40 22.48 -5.23
N GLU A 14 19.69 23.30 -6.00
CA GLU A 14 19.98 24.72 -6.17
C GLU A 14 19.64 25.53 -4.90
N THR A 15 18.56 25.17 -4.20
CA THR A 15 18.18 25.85 -2.95
C THR A 15 18.95 25.39 -1.70
N ILE A 16 19.27 24.09 -1.57
CA ILE A 16 19.89 23.49 -0.36
C ILE A 16 21.40 23.26 -0.55
N GLY A 17 21.86 23.22 -1.80
CA GLY A 17 23.24 22.92 -2.19
C GLY A 17 23.40 21.51 -2.74
N GLY A 18 24.41 21.31 -3.60
CA GLY A 18 24.63 20.07 -4.35
C GLY A 18 24.86 18.81 -3.49
N TRP A 19 25.24 18.97 -2.22
CA TRP A 19 25.40 17.89 -1.24
C TRP A 19 24.06 17.18 -0.92
N SER A 20 22.93 17.83 -1.15
CA SER A 20 21.59 17.26 -0.93
C SER A 20 21.16 16.25 -2.00
N ARG A 21 21.74 16.29 -3.21
CA ARG A 21 21.38 15.41 -4.33
C ARG A 21 21.46 13.91 -3.99
N PRO A 22 22.57 13.37 -3.45
CA PRO A 22 22.65 11.95 -3.10
C PRO A 22 21.67 11.55 -2.00
N LEU A 23 21.37 12.44 -1.05
CA LEU A 23 20.38 12.19 0.00
C LEU A 23 18.96 12.08 -0.56
N ILE A 24 18.57 12.99 -1.46
CA ILE A 24 17.24 12.96 -2.09
C ILE A 24 17.08 11.69 -2.95
N LEU A 25 18.10 11.34 -3.73
CA LEU A 25 18.06 10.15 -4.58
C LEU A 25 17.95 8.85 -3.77
N THR A 26 18.71 8.73 -2.68
CA THR A 26 18.64 7.57 -1.78
C THR A 26 17.30 7.52 -1.04
N ALA A 27 16.83 8.65 -0.52
CA ALA A 27 15.53 8.74 0.15
C ALA A 27 14.34 8.47 -0.78
N ALA A 28 14.46 8.77 -2.08
CA ALA A 28 13.43 8.42 -3.07
C ALA A 28 13.52 6.94 -3.51
N PHE A 29 14.73 6.39 -3.63
CA PHE A 29 14.95 5.02 -4.07
C PHE A 29 14.50 3.99 -3.04
N VAL A 30 14.87 4.18 -1.76
CA VAL A 30 14.61 3.19 -0.69
C VAL A 30 13.12 2.86 -0.55
N PRO A 31 12.17 3.82 -0.50
CA PRO A 31 10.74 3.53 -0.45
C PRO A 31 10.25 2.79 -1.69
N MET A 32 10.66 3.21 -2.89
CA MET A 32 10.25 2.55 -4.14
C MET A 32 10.73 1.09 -4.21
N PHE A 33 11.97 0.86 -3.77
CA PHE A 33 12.53 -0.48 -3.67
C PHE A 33 11.77 -1.32 -2.64
N SER A 34 11.51 -0.78 -1.45
CA SER A 34 10.76 -1.45 -0.39
C SER A 34 9.33 -1.80 -0.81
N THR A 35 8.63 -0.90 -1.51
CA THR A 35 7.28 -1.18 -2.03
C THR A 35 7.32 -2.28 -3.08
N THR A 36 8.35 -2.31 -3.93
CA THR A 36 8.50 -3.36 -4.94
C THR A 36 8.74 -4.72 -4.29
N LEU A 37 9.61 -4.80 -3.29
CA LEU A 37 9.88 -6.02 -2.54
C LEU A 37 8.60 -6.52 -1.83
N THR A 38 7.88 -5.61 -1.17
CA THR A 38 6.62 -5.94 -0.50
C THR A 38 5.57 -6.47 -1.49
N CYS A 39 5.47 -5.88 -2.69
CA CYS A 39 4.52 -6.32 -3.70
C CYS A 39 4.88 -7.66 -4.35
N VAL A 40 6.16 -7.95 -4.54
CA VAL A 40 6.62 -9.16 -5.23
C VAL A 40 6.72 -10.37 -4.28
N ASP A 41 7.09 -10.15 -3.03
CA ASP A 41 7.26 -11.23 -2.04
C ASP A 41 6.21 -11.20 -0.93
N GLY A 42 5.98 -10.03 -0.33
CA GLY A 42 5.08 -9.86 0.82
C GLY A 42 3.61 -10.16 0.51
N TYR A 43 3.01 -9.48 -0.47
CA TYR A 43 1.59 -9.66 -0.80
C TYR A 43 1.26 -11.08 -1.28
N PRO A 44 2.01 -11.70 -2.21
CA PRO A 44 1.75 -13.07 -2.64
C PRO A 44 1.83 -14.09 -1.51
N ARG A 45 2.76 -13.92 -0.56
CA ARG A 45 2.87 -14.78 0.62
C ARG A 45 1.65 -14.64 1.53
N ALA A 46 1.21 -13.41 1.80
CA ALA A 46 0.02 -13.16 2.62
C ALA A 46 -1.25 -13.72 1.96
N LEU A 47 -1.41 -13.53 0.65
CA LEU A 47 -2.53 -14.07 -0.12
C LEU A 47 -2.51 -15.60 -0.16
N ALA A 48 -1.34 -16.22 -0.34
CA ALA A 48 -1.20 -17.67 -0.28
C ALA A 48 -1.58 -18.23 1.09
N ALA A 49 -1.24 -17.53 2.18
CA ALA A 49 -1.65 -17.89 3.53
C ALA A 49 -3.18 -17.84 3.67
N CYS A 50 -3.81 -16.75 3.25
CA CYS A 50 -5.27 -16.62 3.26
C CYS A 50 -5.95 -17.74 2.45
N CYS A 51 -5.50 -18.01 1.22
CA CYS A 51 -6.04 -19.08 0.40
C CYS A 51 -5.87 -20.45 1.07
N SER A 52 -4.70 -20.72 1.66
CA SER A 52 -4.43 -21.99 2.34
C SER A 52 -5.31 -22.21 3.57
N LEU A 53 -5.60 -21.13 4.32
CA LEU A 53 -6.46 -21.17 5.51
C LEU A 53 -7.94 -21.35 5.15
N ILE A 54 -8.39 -20.74 4.06
CA ILE A 54 -9.80 -20.82 3.62
C ILE A 54 -10.10 -22.20 3.01
N GLY A 55 -9.13 -22.82 2.33
CA GLY A 55 -9.34 -24.10 1.63
C GLY A 55 -8.66 -25.31 2.27
N ASP A 56 -8.18 -25.20 3.52
CA ASP A 56 -7.44 -26.26 4.25
C ASP A 56 -6.39 -26.97 3.39
N LEU A 57 -5.59 -26.19 2.65
CA LEU A 57 -4.69 -26.75 1.66
C LEU A 57 -3.38 -27.27 2.28
N PRO A 58 -2.83 -28.38 1.77
CA PRO A 58 -1.55 -28.92 2.25
C PRO A 58 -0.38 -27.95 1.97
N PRO A 59 0.69 -28.00 2.79
CA PRO A 59 1.81 -27.06 2.72
C PRO A 59 2.56 -27.08 1.38
N LYS A 60 2.51 -28.20 0.63
CA LYS A 60 3.07 -28.29 -0.72
C LYS A 60 2.34 -27.37 -1.72
N ARG A 61 1.03 -27.16 -1.56
CA ARG A 61 0.23 -26.27 -2.41
C ARG A 61 0.44 -24.79 -2.05
N PHE A 62 0.84 -24.47 -0.82
CA PHE A 62 1.15 -23.09 -0.41
C PHE A 62 2.21 -22.44 -1.31
N ARG A 63 3.33 -23.13 -1.57
CA ARG A 63 4.40 -22.60 -2.43
C ARG A 63 3.94 -22.41 -3.88
N GLN A 64 3.12 -23.32 -4.39
CA GLN A 64 2.55 -23.19 -5.74
C GLN A 64 1.62 -21.97 -5.83
N ILE A 65 0.75 -21.77 -4.84
CA ILE A 65 -0.16 -20.63 -4.78
C ILE A 65 0.62 -19.31 -4.62
N GLN A 66 1.64 -19.29 -3.77
CA GLN A 66 2.51 -18.11 -3.61
C GLN A 66 3.18 -17.74 -4.94
N ASN A 67 3.81 -18.71 -5.62
CA ASN A 67 4.47 -18.46 -6.91
C ASN A 67 3.47 -17.96 -7.97
N LEU A 68 2.27 -18.53 -8.00
CA LEU A 68 1.20 -18.11 -8.91
C LEU A 68 0.78 -16.65 -8.63
N TRP A 69 0.59 -16.29 -7.36
CA TRP A 69 0.27 -14.91 -6.99
C TRP A 69 1.43 -13.94 -7.28
N THR A 70 2.70 -14.34 -7.12
CA THR A 70 3.85 -13.51 -7.49
C THR A 70 3.88 -13.24 -8.99
N ILE A 71 3.70 -14.28 -9.82
CA ILE A 71 3.65 -14.11 -11.29
C ILE A 71 2.48 -13.20 -11.68
N LEU A 72 1.29 -13.43 -11.12
CA LEU A 72 0.12 -12.59 -11.38
C LEU A 72 0.35 -11.14 -10.96
N ALA A 73 0.98 -10.89 -9.80
CA ALA A 73 1.29 -9.54 -9.33
C ALA A 73 2.26 -8.82 -10.28
N VAL A 74 3.33 -9.48 -10.72
CA VAL A 74 4.32 -8.89 -11.64
C VAL A 74 3.71 -8.64 -13.02
N CYS A 75 2.95 -9.60 -13.56
CA CYS A 75 2.27 -9.45 -14.84
C CYS A 75 1.21 -8.34 -14.82
N SER A 76 0.36 -8.30 -13.78
CA SER A 76 -0.65 -7.26 -13.65
C SER A 76 -0.06 -5.87 -13.44
N ALA A 77 0.98 -5.73 -12.60
CA ALA A 77 1.69 -4.47 -12.42
C ALA A 77 2.33 -3.99 -13.73
N SER A 78 2.98 -4.89 -14.47
CA SER A 78 3.57 -4.57 -15.78
C SER A 78 2.52 -4.12 -16.78
N LEU A 79 1.38 -4.80 -16.83
CA LEU A 79 0.26 -4.44 -17.69
C LEU A 79 -0.29 -3.05 -17.37
N VAL A 80 -0.56 -2.77 -16.09
CA VAL A 80 -1.06 -1.48 -15.62
C VAL A 80 -0.08 -0.35 -15.97
N VAL A 81 1.23 -0.57 -15.77
CA VAL A 81 2.25 0.41 -16.13
C VAL A 81 2.25 0.66 -17.63
N LEU A 82 2.21 -0.38 -18.48
CA LEU A 82 2.20 -0.21 -19.93
C LEU A 82 0.98 0.59 -20.42
N PHE A 83 -0.20 0.37 -19.84
CA PHE A 83 -1.41 1.12 -20.21
C PHE A 83 -1.42 2.57 -19.70
N PHE A 84 -0.89 2.82 -18.50
CA PHE A 84 -1.02 4.13 -17.84
C PHE A 84 0.27 4.97 -17.82
N VAL A 85 1.39 4.50 -18.41
CA VAL A 85 2.67 5.24 -18.44
C VAL A 85 2.53 6.62 -19.08
N GLN A 86 1.60 6.79 -20.02
CA GLN A 86 1.34 8.07 -20.68
C GLN A 86 0.70 9.11 -19.74
N ASN A 87 0.00 8.67 -18.69
CA ASN A 87 -0.68 9.52 -17.71
C ASN A 87 -0.38 9.05 -16.28
N LEU A 88 0.87 9.23 -15.84
CA LEU A 88 1.32 8.86 -14.48
C LEU A 88 0.47 9.49 -13.37
N VAL A 89 0.00 10.73 -13.54
CA VAL A 89 -0.89 11.39 -12.57
C VAL A 89 -2.20 10.61 -12.42
N GLN A 90 -2.78 10.15 -13.54
CA GLN A 90 -4.01 9.36 -13.52
C GLN A 90 -3.81 8.00 -12.84
N LEU A 91 -2.66 7.34 -13.07
CA LEU A 91 -2.29 6.09 -12.40
C LEU A 91 -2.23 6.29 -10.88
N LEU A 92 -1.51 7.32 -10.43
CA LEU A 92 -1.35 7.62 -9.01
C LEU A 92 -2.68 7.95 -8.34
N THR A 93 -3.52 8.75 -8.99
CA THR A 93 -4.87 9.07 -8.49
C THR A 93 -5.73 7.81 -8.38
N PHE A 94 -5.72 6.94 -9.39
CA PHE A 94 -6.46 5.67 -9.36
C PHE A 94 -5.99 4.75 -8.24
N ALA A 95 -4.68 4.58 -8.07
CA ALA A 95 -4.11 3.78 -6.99
C ALA A 95 -4.48 4.37 -5.61
N ALA A 96 -4.44 5.69 -5.46
CA ALA A 96 -4.83 6.37 -4.23
C ALA A 96 -6.31 6.15 -3.88
N ILE A 97 -7.21 6.22 -4.87
CA ILE A 97 -8.65 5.93 -4.70
C ILE A 97 -8.84 4.54 -4.09
N ILE A 98 -8.26 3.52 -4.73
CA ILE A 98 -8.39 2.13 -4.27
C ILE A 98 -7.81 1.97 -2.86
N SER A 99 -6.67 2.59 -2.59
CA SER A 99 -6.00 2.52 -1.29
C SER A 99 -6.85 3.15 -0.18
N PHE A 100 -7.44 4.32 -0.42
CA PHE A 100 -8.31 4.97 0.55
C PHE A 100 -9.61 4.20 0.78
N MET A 101 -10.20 3.62 -0.27
CA MET A 101 -11.41 2.79 -0.13
C MET A 101 -11.15 1.50 0.64
N THR A 102 -9.98 0.88 0.46
CA THR A 102 -9.63 -0.39 1.12
C THR A 102 -9.11 -0.22 2.55
N SER A 103 -8.48 0.93 2.86
CA SER A 103 -7.91 1.25 4.18
C SER A 103 -8.86 1.04 5.37
N PRO A 104 -10.12 1.58 5.40
CA PRO A 104 -11.00 1.39 6.54
C PRO A 104 -11.41 -0.08 6.74
N ILE A 105 -11.58 -0.83 5.65
CA ILE A 105 -11.91 -2.26 5.70
C ILE A 105 -10.76 -3.05 6.33
N LEU A 106 -9.53 -2.82 5.87
CA LEU A 106 -8.33 -3.48 6.39
C LEU A 106 -8.05 -3.10 7.85
N ALA A 107 -8.22 -1.82 8.20
CA ALA A 107 -8.07 -1.34 9.57
C ALA A 107 -9.06 -2.02 10.53
N TYR A 108 -10.33 -2.14 10.12
CA TYR A 108 -11.35 -2.83 10.93
C TYR A 108 -11.04 -4.32 11.13
N ILE A 109 -10.66 -5.02 10.05
CA ILE A 109 -10.28 -6.44 10.13
C ILE A 109 -9.09 -6.62 11.08
N ASN A 110 -8.04 -5.80 10.95
CA ASN A 110 -6.87 -5.86 11.82
C ASN A 110 -7.23 -5.61 13.30
N TYR A 111 -8.07 -4.61 13.57
CA TYR A 111 -8.53 -4.33 14.93
C TYR A 111 -9.32 -5.51 15.51
N ARG A 112 -10.23 -6.10 14.73
CA ARG A 112 -11.04 -7.25 15.15
C ARG A 112 -10.19 -8.50 15.41
N VAL A 113 -9.20 -8.79 14.55
CA VAL A 113 -8.28 -9.92 14.71
C VAL A 113 -7.46 -9.76 15.99
N MET A 114 -6.91 -8.57 16.24
CA MET A 114 -6.12 -8.30 17.46
C MET A 114 -6.95 -8.35 18.74
N CYS A 115 -8.25 -8.06 18.68
CA CYS A 115 -9.16 -8.20 19.81
C CYS A 115 -9.82 -9.59 19.92
N GLY A 116 -9.54 -10.50 19.00
CA GLY A 116 -10.17 -11.81 18.92
C GLY A 116 -9.69 -12.80 20.00
N ALA A 117 -10.41 -13.92 20.11
CA ALA A 117 -10.06 -15.00 21.05
C ALA A 117 -8.71 -15.66 20.72
N ASN A 118 -8.26 -15.57 19.46
CA ASN A 118 -7.00 -16.15 18.98
C ASN A 118 -5.75 -15.42 19.48
N VAL A 119 -5.88 -14.23 20.09
CA VAL A 119 -4.76 -13.48 20.67
C VAL A 119 -4.81 -13.60 22.20
N PRO A 120 -3.72 -14.04 22.86
CA PRO A 120 -3.64 -14.12 24.32
C PRO A 120 -3.98 -12.79 24.98
N ALA A 121 -4.73 -12.81 26.09
CA ALA A 121 -5.22 -11.59 26.74
C ALA A 121 -4.10 -10.59 27.11
N ALA A 122 -2.90 -11.09 27.44
CA ALA A 122 -1.73 -10.27 27.75
C ALA A 122 -1.12 -9.53 26.53
N GLN A 123 -1.40 -10.00 25.31
CA GLN A 123 -0.90 -9.41 24.05
C GLN A 123 -1.98 -8.60 23.32
N ARG A 124 -3.19 -8.52 23.89
CA ARG A 124 -4.27 -7.71 23.30
C ARG A 124 -3.95 -6.22 23.39
N PRO A 125 -4.43 -5.41 22.45
CA PRO A 125 -4.21 -3.97 22.46
C PRO A 125 -4.73 -3.36 23.77
N GLY A 126 -3.83 -2.68 24.48
CA GLY A 126 -4.18 -1.90 25.67
C GLY A 126 -5.10 -0.71 25.36
N PRO A 127 -5.59 0.01 26.37
CA PRO A 127 -6.54 1.11 26.19
C PRO A 127 -6.02 2.21 25.26
N ILE A 128 -4.73 2.55 25.35
CA ILE A 128 -4.10 3.56 24.47
C ILE A 128 -4.16 3.11 23.01
N LEU A 129 -3.78 1.86 22.73
CA LEU A 129 -3.72 1.33 21.37
C LEU A 129 -5.13 1.15 20.78
N LYS A 130 -6.13 0.85 21.61
CA LYS A 130 -7.55 0.83 21.21
C LYS A 130 -8.04 2.22 20.82
N THR A 131 -7.78 3.24 21.63
CA THR A 131 -8.15 4.62 21.31
C THR A 131 -7.45 5.10 20.03
N LEU A 132 -6.16 4.79 19.87
CA LEU A 132 -5.41 5.13 18.65
C LEU A 132 -5.96 4.40 17.42
N SER A 133 -6.36 3.13 17.55
CA SER A 133 -6.99 2.37 16.47
C SER A 133 -8.33 2.97 16.04
N TRP A 134 -9.16 3.38 17.02
CA TRP A 134 -10.44 4.06 16.75
C TRP A 134 -10.24 5.43 16.10
N LEU A 135 -9.27 6.23 16.57
CA LEU A 135 -8.92 7.50 15.94
C LEU A 135 -8.41 7.31 14.51
N GLY A 136 -7.54 6.31 14.28
CA GLY A 136 -7.07 5.97 12.94
C GLY A 136 -8.19 5.52 12.01
N LEU A 137 -9.14 4.73 12.52
CA LEU A 137 -10.32 4.29 11.76
C LEU A 137 -11.23 5.47 11.41
N ALA A 138 -11.48 6.38 12.36
CA ALA A 138 -12.21 7.63 12.12
C ALA A 138 -11.50 8.52 11.09
N PHE A 139 -10.16 8.61 11.17
CA PHE A 139 -9.36 9.35 10.21
C PHE A 139 -9.43 8.76 8.79
N PHE A 140 -9.25 7.44 8.64
CA PHE A 140 -9.32 6.79 7.32
C PHE A 140 -10.73 6.84 6.72
N THR A 141 -11.77 6.69 7.53
CA THR A 141 -13.16 6.83 7.05
C THR A 141 -13.47 8.27 6.63
N LEU A 142 -13.00 9.28 7.38
CA LEU A 142 -13.15 10.68 7.01
C LEU A 142 -12.37 11.03 5.74
N MET A 143 -11.15 10.51 5.58
CA MET A 143 -10.36 10.69 4.35
C MET A 143 -11.04 10.04 3.15
N ALA A 144 -11.57 8.82 3.29
CA ALA A 144 -12.32 8.16 2.22
C ALA A 144 -13.61 8.93 1.86
N ALA A 145 -14.36 9.41 2.87
CA ALA A 145 -15.57 10.21 2.67
C ALA A 145 -15.27 11.57 2.02
N GLY A 146 -14.23 12.28 2.50
CA GLY A 146 -13.77 13.54 1.92
C GLY A 146 -13.29 13.38 0.48
N PHE A 147 -12.62 12.27 0.18
CA PHE A 147 -12.22 11.95 -1.19
C PHE A 147 -13.43 11.70 -2.11
N LEU A 148 -14.41 10.91 -1.65
CA LEU A 148 -15.66 10.69 -2.40
C LEU A 148 -16.38 12.02 -2.64
N PHE A 149 -16.50 12.86 -1.61
CA PHE A 149 -17.11 14.19 -1.72
C PHE A 149 -16.38 15.08 -2.74
N ALA A 150 -15.05 15.16 -2.69
CA ALA A 150 -14.26 15.92 -3.65
C ALA A 150 -14.42 15.40 -5.09
N THR A 151 -14.49 14.08 -5.26
CA THR A 151 -14.71 13.46 -6.59
C THR A 151 -16.10 13.75 -7.14
N PHE A 152 -17.14 13.78 -6.29
CA PHE A 152 -18.50 14.11 -6.69
C PHE A 152 -18.68 15.62 -6.99
N VAL A 153 -18.08 16.50 -6.18
CA VAL A 153 -18.16 17.96 -6.37
C VAL A 153 -17.42 18.44 -7.60
N HIS A 154 -16.27 17.84 -7.94
CA HIS A 154 -15.47 18.30 -9.09
C HIS A 154 -15.95 17.73 -10.44
N ARG A 155 -16.88 16.75 -10.43
CA ARG A 155 -17.51 16.15 -11.62
C ARG A 155 -18.96 16.60 -11.85
N GLY A 156 -19.53 17.41 -10.97
CA GLY A 156 -20.87 18.00 -11.08
C GLY A 156 -20.88 19.38 -11.69
#